data_AF-A0A3D2EXB6-F1
#
_entry.id   AF-A0A3D2EXB6-F1
#
_cell.length_a   1.000
_cell.length_b   1.000
_cell.length_c   1.000
_cell.angle_alpha   90.00
_cell.angle_beta   90.00
_cell.angle_gamma   90.00
#
_symmetry.space_group_name_H-M   'P 1'
#
loop_
_entity.id
_entity.type
_entity.pdbx_description
1 polymer ?
#
loop_
_entity_poly.entity_id
_entity_poly.type
_entity_poly.pdbx_seq_one_letter_code
_entity_poly.pdbx_strand_id
1 'polypeptide(L)'
;ANTTNYTPANGTLTFADGETEKTFSIELRNNTNINGNKTFNLDLSNPVGTTTPDVSSVVTIIDDEVGTFGSGSIKFYRSTFTASERSGIATVEISRVGGTSGTVSTDYKTDGGTAVVNADYEAVSGTITFGP
;
A
#
# COMPACT_ATOMS: atom_id res chain seq x y z
N ALA A 1 4.59 -23.32 0.01
CA ALA A 1 3.48 -22.49 -0.48
C ALA A 1 3.05 -21.58 0.66
N ASN A 2 3.06 -20.25 0.44
CA ASN A 2 2.77 -19.21 1.44
C ASN A 2 1.26 -19.13 1.79
N THR A 3 0.64 -20.26 2.18
CA THR A 3 -0.80 -20.31 2.47
C THR A 3 -1.19 -19.67 3.79
N THR A 4 -0.23 -19.23 4.59
CA THR A 4 -0.46 -18.61 5.90
C THR A 4 -1.02 -17.19 5.79
N ASN A 5 -0.67 -16.44 4.74
CA ASN A 5 -0.98 -15.00 4.63
C ASN A 5 -2.02 -14.67 3.55
N TYR A 6 -2.18 -15.53 2.53
CA TYR A 6 -3.17 -15.33 1.47
C TYR A 6 -3.60 -16.66 0.86
N THR A 7 -4.72 -16.66 0.15
CA THR A 7 -5.15 -17.77 -0.71
C THR A 7 -4.63 -17.53 -2.13
N PRO A 8 -3.78 -18.40 -2.71
CA PRO A 8 -3.33 -18.25 -4.08
C PRO A 8 -4.50 -18.17 -5.05
N ALA A 9 -4.43 -17.22 -5.99
CA ALA A 9 -5.42 -17.04 -7.05
C ALA A 9 -4.74 -17.21 -8.42
N ASN A 10 -5.42 -17.87 -9.34
CA ASN A 10 -5.01 -18.00 -10.73
C ASN A 10 -6.25 -17.93 -11.65
N GLY A 11 -6.08 -17.42 -12.86
CA GLY A 11 -7.20 -17.29 -13.80
C GLY A 11 -6.78 -16.67 -15.12
N THR A 12 -7.77 -16.43 -15.97
CA THR A 12 -7.60 -15.75 -17.27
C THR A 12 -8.45 -14.48 -17.26
N LEU A 13 -7.84 -13.36 -17.65
CA LEU A 13 -8.55 -12.10 -17.87
C LEU A 13 -8.81 -11.95 -19.36
N THR A 14 -10.08 -11.81 -19.74
CA THR A 14 -10.50 -11.58 -21.14
C THR A 14 -11.04 -10.16 -21.25
N PHE A 15 -10.51 -9.39 -22.19
CA PHE A 15 -10.98 -8.04 -22.50
C PHE A 15 -11.92 -8.11 -23.71
N ALA A 16 -13.12 -7.54 -23.56
CA ALA A 16 -14.04 -7.29 -24.67
C ALA A 16 -13.60 -6.03 -25.44
N ASP A 17 -14.19 -5.83 -26.62
CA ASP A 17 -13.91 -4.65 -27.45
C ASP A 17 -14.21 -3.35 -26.67
N GLY A 18 -13.26 -2.42 -26.68
CA GLY A 18 -13.32 -1.16 -25.95
C GLY A 18 -13.02 -1.21 -24.45
N GLU A 19 -12.79 -2.38 -23.84
CA GLU A 19 -12.39 -2.45 -22.43
C GLU A 19 -10.90 -2.15 -22.24
N THR A 20 -10.60 -1.26 -21.29
CA THR A 20 -9.21 -0.87 -20.97
C THR A 20 -8.73 -1.40 -19.61
N GLU A 21 -9.64 -1.91 -18.78
CA GLU A 21 -9.35 -2.31 -17.40
C GLU A 21 -10.08 -3.60 -17.00
N LYS A 22 -9.40 -4.44 -16.24
CA LYS A 22 -9.96 -5.62 -15.56
C LYS A 22 -9.35 -5.75 -14.18
N THR A 23 -10.10 -6.34 -13.27
CA THR A 23 -9.66 -6.61 -11.90
C THR A 23 -9.90 -8.06 -11.53
N PHE A 24 -9.09 -8.60 -10.63
CA PHE A 24 -9.33 -9.85 -9.92
C PHE A 24 -9.00 -9.66 -8.44
N SER A 25 -9.54 -10.52 -7.59
CA SER A 25 -9.35 -10.43 -6.14
C SER A 25 -8.48 -11.57 -5.62
N ILE A 26 -7.69 -11.26 -4.60
CA ILE A 26 -6.90 -12.23 -3.83
C ILE A 26 -7.36 -12.10 -2.38
N GLU A 27 -7.78 -13.22 -1.78
CA GLU A 27 -8.18 -13.23 -0.38
C GLU A 27 -6.94 -13.22 0.53
N LEU A 28 -6.91 -12.26 1.46
CA LEU A 28 -5.87 -12.14 2.48
C LEU A 28 -6.31 -12.83 3.78
N ARG A 29 -5.36 -13.43 4.49
CA ARG A 29 -5.61 -14.02 5.82
C ARG A 29 -5.19 -13.04 6.89
N ASN A 30 -6.18 -12.48 7.60
CA ASN A 30 -5.92 -11.67 8.77
C ASN A 30 -5.53 -12.55 9.97
N ASN A 31 -4.62 -12.09 10.82
CA ASN A 31 -4.22 -12.80 12.03
C ASN A 31 -4.01 -11.82 13.21
N THR A 32 -3.32 -12.24 14.27
CA THR A 32 -3.08 -11.39 15.46
C THR A 32 -1.61 -11.31 15.85
N ASN A 33 -0.70 -11.76 14.98
CA ASN A 33 0.72 -11.83 15.26
C ASN A 33 1.43 -10.63 14.63
N ILE A 34 2.00 -9.77 15.48
CA ILE A 34 2.90 -8.70 15.04
C ILE A 34 4.17 -9.33 14.49
N ASN A 35 4.31 -9.37 13.16
CA ASN A 35 5.41 -10.04 12.49
C ASN A 35 5.95 -9.27 11.28
N GLY A 36 5.49 -8.04 11.11
CA GLY A 36 5.87 -7.12 10.04
C GLY A 36 5.22 -7.46 8.70
N ASN A 37 5.26 -6.50 7.79
CA ASN A 37 4.69 -6.64 6.45
C ASN A 37 5.24 -7.87 5.71
N LYS A 38 4.42 -8.49 4.86
CA LYS A 38 4.81 -9.62 3.99
C LYS A 38 4.62 -9.25 2.53
N THR A 39 5.36 -9.89 1.64
CA THR A 39 5.22 -9.66 0.20
C THR A 39 4.95 -10.96 -0.55
N PHE A 40 4.27 -10.84 -1.68
CA PHE A 40 4.19 -11.87 -2.70
C PHE A 40 4.15 -11.24 -4.10
N ASN A 41 4.55 -12.02 -5.09
CA ASN A 41 4.64 -11.56 -6.47
C ASN A 41 3.37 -11.90 -7.25
N LEU A 42 3.06 -11.08 -8.23
CA LEU A 42 2.06 -11.30 -9.26
C LEU A 42 2.76 -11.49 -10.59
N ASP A 43 2.36 -12.53 -11.31
CA ASP A 43 2.91 -12.85 -12.62
C ASP A 43 1.80 -12.88 -13.67
N LEU A 44 2.01 -12.17 -14.79
CA LEU A 44 1.19 -12.29 -16.00
C LEU A 44 1.93 -13.18 -17.00
N SER A 45 1.20 -14.09 -17.65
CA SER A 45 1.79 -15.03 -18.61
C SER A 45 0.83 -15.39 -19.74
N ASN A 46 1.37 -15.95 -20.82
CA ASN A 46 0.62 -16.42 -22.00
C ASN A 46 -0.34 -15.37 -22.60
N PRO A 47 0.14 -14.15 -22.94
CA PRO A 47 -0.69 -13.17 -23.63
C PRO A 47 -1.17 -13.74 -24.98
N VAL A 48 -2.43 -13.47 -25.33
CA VAL A 48 -3.02 -13.80 -26.63
C VAL A 48 -3.54 -12.51 -27.25
N GLY A 49 -3.20 -12.26 -28.52
CA GLY A 49 -3.65 -11.05 -29.24
C GLY A 49 -2.95 -9.75 -28.82
N THR A 50 -1.86 -9.83 -28.04
CA THR A 50 -1.07 -8.68 -27.58
C THR A 50 0.41 -9.07 -27.39
N THR A 51 1.26 -8.09 -27.04
CA THR A 51 2.69 -8.26 -26.77
C THR A 51 2.96 -8.80 -25.37
N THR A 52 4.25 -8.96 -25.02
CA THR A 52 4.70 -9.33 -23.66
C THR A 52 4.08 -8.42 -22.60
N PRO A 53 3.33 -8.97 -21.62
CA PRO A 53 2.77 -8.19 -20.53
C PRO A 53 3.90 -7.66 -19.64
N ASP A 54 3.62 -6.63 -18.85
CA ASP A 54 4.47 -6.30 -17.71
C ASP A 54 4.28 -7.41 -16.67
N VAL A 55 5.32 -8.22 -16.50
CA VAL A 55 5.21 -9.57 -15.93
C VAL A 55 5.37 -9.62 -14.42
N SER A 56 5.71 -8.52 -13.75
CA SER A 56 6.02 -8.59 -12.32
C SER A 56 5.49 -7.40 -11.55
N SER A 57 4.58 -7.67 -10.63
CA SER A 57 4.15 -6.72 -9.62
C SER A 57 4.29 -7.34 -8.24
N VAL A 58 4.53 -6.51 -7.22
CA VAL A 58 4.66 -6.96 -5.83
C VAL A 58 3.48 -6.45 -5.04
N VAL A 59 2.79 -7.36 -4.35
CA VAL A 59 1.79 -7.02 -3.35
C VAL A 59 2.46 -7.06 -1.99
N THR A 60 2.28 -5.99 -1.22
CA THR A 60 2.66 -5.95 0.20
C THR A 60 1.42 -6.09 1.06
N ILE A 61 1.37 -7.16 1.86
CA ILE A 61 0.41 -7.34 2.95
C ILE A 61 0.93 -6.53 4.13
N ILE A 62 0.18 -5.50 4.51
CA ILE A 62 0.52 -4.63 5.64
C ILE A 62 0.14 -5.35 6.93
N ASP A 63 1.09 -5.46 7.86
CA ASP A 63 0.82 -5.88 9.24
C ASP A 63 0.24 -4.67 9.99
N ASP A 64 -1.04 -4.76 10.34
CA ASP A 64 -1.82 -3.78 11.08
C ASP A 64 -2.01 -4.15 12.56
N GLU A 65 -1.39 -5.24 13.03
CA GLU A 65 -1.47 -5.62 14.43
C GLU A 65 -0.76 -4.61 15.34
N VAL A 66 -1.46 -4.20 16.39
CA VAL A 66 -0.95 -3.35 17.45
C VAL A 66 -0.74 -4.16 18.72
N GLY A 67 0.48 -4.12 19.25
CA GLY A 67 0.77 -4.66 20.57
C GLY A 67 0.32 -3.70 21.67
N THR A 68 0.12 -4.21 22.88
CA THR A 68 -0.04 -3.36 24.08
C THR A 68 1.30 -3.01 24.71
N PHE A 69 2.40 -3.61 24.26
CA PHE A 69 3.72 -3.41 24.86
C PHE A 69 4.39 -2.14 24.32
N GLY A 70 4.64 -1.19 25.22
CA GLY A 70 5.43 0.01 24.91
C GLY A 70 4.73 1.03 24.01
N SER A 71 5.49 2.02 23.57
CA SER A 71 4.98 3.17 22.80
C SER A 71 4.71 2.85 21.33
N GLY A 72 5.17 1.72 20.81
CA GLY A 72 5.08 1.39 19.39
C GLY A 72 5.93 2.30 18.50
N SER A 73 5.77 2.12 17.19
CA SER A 73 6.52 2.82 16.15
C SER A 73 5.58 3.45 15.12
N ILE A 74 5.89 4.66 14.68
CA ILE A 74 5.15 5.35 13.61
C ILE A 74 5.76 4.97 12.26
N LYS A 75 4.92 4.56 11.29
CA LYS A 75 5.30 4.24 9.92
C LYS A 75 4.27 4.80 8.93
N PHE A 76 4.65 5.00 7.68
CA PHE A 76 3.66 5.11 6.61
C PHE A 76 2.88 3.79 6.50
N TYR A 77 1.57 3.87 6.21
CA TYR A 77 0.74 2.69 6.03
C TYR A 77 1.21 1.86 4.82
N ARG A 78 1.68 2.53 3.76
CA ARG A 78 2.22 1.91 2.54
C ARG A 78 3.58 2.52 2.19
N SER A 79 4.39 1.78 1.44
CA SER A 79 5.66 2.28 0.89
C SER A 79 5.46 3.23 -0.30
N THR A 80 4.34 3.10 -0.99
CA THR A 80 3.95 3.95 -2.12
C THR A 80 2.47 4.31 -2.02
N PHE A 81 2.15 5.53 -2.45
CA PHE A 81 0.80 6.05 -2.57
C PHE A 81 0.61 6.54 -4.00
N THR A 82 -0.59 6.33 -4.54
CA THR A 82 -0.98 6.84 -5.86
C THR A 82 -2.26 7.64 -5.70
N ALA A 83 -2.36 8.76 -6.42
CA ALA A 83 -3.53 9.60 -6.46
C ALA A 83 -3.72 10.12 -7.89
N SER A 84 -4.98 10.24 -8.32
CA SER A 84 -5.30 10.90 -9.57
C SER A 84 -5.31 12.41 -9.36
N GLU A 85 -4.72 13.16 -10.28
CA GLU A 85 -4.83 14.63 -10.31
C GLU A 85 -6.29 15.11 -10.30
N ARG A 86 -7.22 14.32 -10.88
CA ARG A 86 -8.65 14.61 -10.91
C ARG A 86 -9.28 14.61 -9.51
N SER A 87 -8.68 13.90 -8.55
CA SER A 87 -9.11 13.90 -7.15
C SER A 87 -8.86 15.25 -6.49
N GLY A 88 -7.85 16.00 -6.94
CA GLY A 88 -7.36 17.22 -6.31
C GLY A 88 -6.71 17.02 -4.93
N ILE A 89 -6.77 15.79 -4.39
CA ILE A 89 -6.28 15.42 -3.07
C ILE A 89 -5.58 14.06 -3.15
N ALA A 90 -4.38 14.00 -2.57
CA ALA A 90 -3.67 12.77 -2.27
C ALA A 90 -3.72 12.51 -0.75
N THR A 91 -4.32 11.40 -0.34
CA THR A 91 -4.38 11.00 1.07
C THR A 91 -3.20 10.12 1.43
N VAL A 92 -2.43 10.52 2.44
CA VAL A 92 -1.29 9.75 2.96
C VAL A 92 -1.64 9.24 4.36
N GLU A 93 -1.67 7.93 4.50
CA GLU A 93 -2.03 7.26 5.75
C GLU A 93 -0.77 6.92 6.56
N ILE A 94 -0.82 7.21 7.86
CA ILE A 94 0.23 6.93 8.85
C ILE A 94 -0.32 5.97 9.89
N SER A 95 0.48 4.98 10.28
CA SER A 95 0.12 3.98 11.27
C SER A 95 1.07 4.00 12.46
N ARG A 96 0.53 3.79 13.66
CA ARG A 96 1.28 3.43 14.85
C ARG A 96 1.12 1.92 15.06
N VAL A 97 2.23 1.18 15.05
CA VAL A 97 2.23 -0.29 15.17
C VAL A 97 3.09 -0.78 16.32
N GLY A 98 2.84 -2.02 16.79
CA GLY A 98 3.65 -2.68 17.82
C GLY A 98 3.46 -2.16 19.26
N GLY A 99 2.72 -1.07 19.48
CA GLY A 99 2.49 -0.48 20.79
C GLY A 99 1.55 0.73 20.74
N THR A 100 0.71 0.91 21.76
CA THR A 100 -0.21 2.06 21.88
C THR A 100 0.03 2.91 23.14
N SER A 101 1.05 2.59 23.95
CA SER A 101 1.22 3.26 25.25
C SER A 101 1.72 4.70 25.13
N GLY A 102 1.01 5.64 25.75
CA GLY A 102 1.42 7.05 25.84
C GLY A 102 1.38 7.79 24.50
N THR A 103 1.74 9.07 24.53
CA THR A 103 1.74 9.93 23.35
C THR A 103 3.00 9.73 22.51
N VAL A 104 2.85 9.56 21.20
CA VAL A 104 3.97 9.59 20.23
C VAL A 104 3.67 10.57 19.12
N SER A 105 4.70 11.19 18.56
CA SER A 105 4.57 12.13 17.45
C SER A 105 5.73 12.04 16.48
N THR A 106 5.48 12.42 15.23
CA THR A 106 6.52 12.62 14.21
C THR A 106 6.16 13.80 13.33
N ASP A 107 7.17 14.51 12.87
CA ASP A 107 7.00 15.53 11.85
C ASP A 107 6.87 14.88 10.47
N TYR A 108 6.15 15.55 9.58
CA TYR A 108 6.04 15.21 8.17
C TYR A 108 6.24 16.46 7.32
N LYS A 109 6.76 16.26 6.12
CA LYS A 109 6.82 17.27 5.07
C LYS A 109 6.74 16.62 3.70
N THR A 110 6.22 17.33 2.72
CA THR A 110 6.48 17.01 1.31
C THR A 110 7.93 17.33 0.98
N ASP A 111 8.60 16.47 0.23
CA ASP A 111 10.01 16.62 -0.12
C ASP A 111 10.24 16.24 -1.59
N GLY A 112 10.12 17.25 -2.48
CA GLY A 112 10.49 17.20 -3.89
C GLY A 112 10.16 15.91 -4.67
N GLY A 113 10.96 15.66 -5.70
CA GLY A 113 10.78 14.58 -6.66
C GLY A 113 10.81 15.11 -8.09
N THR A 114 10.15 14.40 -9.01
CA THR A 114 9.93 14.89 -10.38
C THR A 114 8.82 15.94 -10.47
N ALA A 115 7.92 15.97 -9.47
CA ALA A 115 6.86 16.97 -9.34
C ALA A 115 7.42 18.28 -8.77
N VAL A 116 6.91 19.40 -9.26
CA VAL A 116 7.37 20.75 -8.95
C VAL A 116 6.40 21.44 -7.98
N VAL A 117 6.94 22.00 -6.89
CA VAL A 117 6.18 22.78 -5.90
C VAL A 117 5.52 24.00 -6.57
N ASN A 118 4.26 24.27 -6.23
CA ASN A 118 3.39 25.33 -6.78
C ASN A 118 3.04 25.17 -8.28
N ALA A 119 3.42 24.05 -8.91
CA ALA A 119 2.97 23.69 -10.25
C ALA A 119 2.13 22.40 -10.21
N ASP A 120 2.66 21.36 -9.55
CA ASP A 120 2.02 20.05 -9.44
C ASP A 120 1.41 19.81 -8.06
N TYR A 121 1.99 20.40 -7.01
CA TYR A 121 1.47 20.30 -5.64
C TYR A 121 1.88 21.50 -4.78
N GLU A 122 1.10 21.77 -3.74
CA GLU A 122 1.44 22.75 -2.70
C GLU A 122 2.24 22.07 -1.59
N ALA A 123 3.34 22.70 -1.16
CA ALA A 123 4.16 22.13 -0.09
C ALA A 123 3.39 22.08 1.24
N VAL A 124 3.41 20.93 1.92
CA VAL A 124 2.79 20.76 3.24
C VAL A 124 3.80 20.21 4.24
N SER A 125 3.71 20.68 5.48
CA SER A 125 4.46 20.15 6.61
C SER A 125 3.66 20.28 7.90
N GLY A 126 3.93 19.42 8.87
CA GLY A 126 3.32 19.50 10.19
C GLY A 126 3.80 18.38 11.11
N THR A 127 3.11 18.21 12.23
CA THR A 127 3.35 17.14 13.19
C THR A 127 2.11 16.28 13.31
N ILE A 128 2.28 14.95 13.23
CA ILE A 128 1.24 13.98 13.53
C ILE A 128 1.47 13.49 14.95
N THR A 129 0.40 13.46 15.75
CA THR A 129 0.43 13.02 17.15
C THR A 129 -0.61 11.94 17.37
N PHE A 130 -0.17 10.80 17.91
CA PHE A 130 -1.04 9.77 18.45
C PHE A 130 -1.15 9.97 19.96
N GLY A 131 -2.36 10.26 20.44
CA GLY A 131 -2.67 10.40 21.86
C GLY A 131 -2.68 9.06 22.61
N PRO A 132 -2.88 9.09 23.94
CA PRO A 132 -3.04 7.90 24.78
C PRO A 132 -4.37 7.17 24.53
#